data_AF-A0A7J3U9N4-F1
#
_entry.id   AF-A0A7J3U9N4-F1
#
_cell.length_a   1.000
_cell.length_b   1.000
_cell.length_c   1.000
_cell.angle_alpha   90.00
_cell.angle_beta   90.00
_cell.angle_gamma   90.00
#
_symmetry.space_group_name_H-M   'P 1'
#
loop_
_entity.id
_entity.type
_entity.pdbx_description
1 polymer ?
#
loop_
_entity_poly.entity_id
_entity_poly.type
_entity_poly.pdbx_seq_one_letter_code
_entity_poly.pdbx_strand_id
1 'polypeptide(L)'
;MNARIKGVVCLLVVALLITPVFTPTSSAFFHKKKTIKVAVIMQRWDILDIIGYPLIIPSYQKCLKEAERWYGVKFQLYKFWDSWSRGDVQNGRLEKLGIDVVIAPGGFGGWHTPEKYRDEIKRFVEKGGGFYGICGDSTFGSMGVKSLPKTYGHLIKRLLGFKELSPMLG
;
A
#
# COMPACT_ATOMS: atom_id res chain seq x y z
N MET A 1 36.49 15.15 -60.01
CA MET A 1 36.38 14.68 -58.61
C MET A 1 37.19 13.40 -58.45
N ASN A 2 38.28 13.45 -57.66
CA ASN A 2 39.32 12.40 -57.57
C ASN A 2 38.78 11.04 -57.11
N ALA A 3 39.31 9.94 -57.64
CA ALA A 3 38.92 8.57 -57.26
C ALA A 3 39.07 8.29 -55.76
N ARG A 4 40.05 8.93 -55.11
CA ARG A 4 40.22 8.89 -53.64
C ARG A 4 39.04 9.49 -52.88
N ILE A 5 38.43 10.55 -53.41
CA ILE A 5 37.25 11.20 -52.79
C ILE A 5 36.04 10.28 -52.89
N LYS A 6 35.85 9.60 -54.03
CA LYS A 6 34.76 8.62 -54.21
C LYS A 6 34.90 7.42 -53.25
N GLY A 7 36.12 6.93 -53.04
CA GLY A 7 36.40 5.83 -52.11
C GLY A 7 36.07 6.18 -50.66
N VAL A 8 36.48 7.38 -50.21
CA VAL A 8 36.22 7.85 -48.83
C VAL A 8 34.73 8.09 -48.60
N VAL A 9 34.03 8.68 -49.57
CA VAL A 9 32.57 8.90 -49.47
C VAL A 9 31.82 7.57 -49.42
N CYS A 10 32.23 6.57 -50.22
CA CYS A 10 31.61 5.26 -50.22
C CYS A 10 31.80 4.53 -48.88
N LEU A 11 33.01 4.60 -48.30
CA LEU A 11 33.32 4.03 -46.98
C LEU A 11 32.52 4.69 -45.85
N LEU A 12 32.34 6.01 -45.90
CA LEU A 12 31.52 6.75 -44.93
C LEU A 12 30.03 6.40 -45.05
N VAL A 13 29.51 6.26 -46.26
CA VAL A 13 28.12 5.85 -46.50
C VAL A 13 27.88 4.42 -46.01
N VAL A 14 28.81 3.50 -46.28
CA VAL A 14 28.74 2.13 -45.78
C VAL A 14 28.82 2.10 -44.25
N ALA A 15 29.70 2.88 -43.63
CA ALA A 15 29.76 2.99 -42.17
C ALA A 15 28.46 3.58 -41.57
N LEU A 16 27.86 4.58 -42.22
CA LEU A 16 26.57 5.17 -41.82
C LEU A 16 25.38 4.20 -41.99
N LEU A 17 25.44 3.30 -42.98
CA LEU A 17 24.40 2.30 -43.20
C LEU A 17 24.53 1.09 -42.26
N ILE A 18 25.76 0.77 -41.83
CA ILE A 18 26.04 -0.37 -40.94
C ILE A 18 25.90 0.00 -39.46
N THR A 19 26.16 1.25 -39.08
CA THR A 19 26.00 1.74 -37.70
C THR A 19 24.61 1.50 -37.11
N PRO A 20 23.45 1.69 -37.79
CA PRO A 20 22.13 1.38 -37.22
C PRO A 20 21.84 -0.11 -37.04
N VAL A 21 22.61 -1.00 -37.68
CA VAL A 21 22.47 -2.47 -37.54
C VAL A 21 23.17 -2.98 -36.28
N PHE A 22 24.21 -2.26 -35.84
CA PHE A 22 25.02 -2.62 -34.67
C PHE A 22 24.87 -1.66 -33.49
N THR A 23 24.22 -0.51 -33.65
CA THR A 23 23.71 0.22 -32.49
C THR A 23 22.49 -0.55 -31.98
N PRO A 24 22.56 -1.18 -30.80
CA PRO A 24 21.33 -1.56 -30.14
C PRO A 24 20.57 -0.25 -30.00
N THR A 25 19.39 -0.17 -30.61
CA THR A 25 18.44 0.87 -30.29
C THR A 25 18.31 0.81 -28.78
N SER A 26 18.98 1.74 -28.09
CA SER A 26 18.97 1.88 -26.66
C SER A 26 17.62 2.48 -26.23
N SER A 27 16.54 1.98 -26.81
CA SER A 27 15.21 1.99 -26.25
C SER A 27 14.98 0.77 -25.36
N ALA A 28 16.05 0.21 -24.77
CA ALA A 28 15.98 -0.32 -23.41
C ALA A 28 15.78 0.88 -22.45
N PHE A 29 14.70 1.62 -22.67
CA PHE A 29 14.12 2.51 -21.70
C PHE A 29 13.74 1.58 -20.56
N PHE A 30 14.61 1.48 -19.56
CA PHE A 30 14.30 0.79 -18.32
C PHE A 30 13.05 1.48 -17.79
N HIS A 31 11.86 0.98 -18.14
CA HIS A 31 10.61 1.43 -17.57
C HIS A 31 10.75 1.16 -16.08
N LYS A 32 11.04 2.23 -15.34
CA LYS A 32 11.20 2.18 -13.89
C LYS A 32 9.87 1.68 -13.37
N LYS A 33 9.85 0.41 -12.95
CA LYS A 33 8.66 -0.22 -12.37
C LYS A 33 8.08 0.72 -11.32
N LYS A 34 6.78 0.99 -11.40
CA LYS A 34 6.06 1.76 -10.38
C LYS A 34 6.31 1.11 -9.02
N THR A 35 6.74 1.89 -8.03
CA THR A 35 6.89 1.42 -6.66
C THR A 35 5.58 1.67 -5.92
N ILE A 36 5.03 0.63 -5.31
CA ILE A 36 3.88 0.69 -4.41
C ILE A 36 4.39 0.56 -2.98
N LYS A 37 4.10 1.55 -2.15
CA LYS A 37 4.48 1.60 -0.74
C LYS A 37 3.39 0.98 0.11
N VAL A 38 3.71 -0.14 0.75
CA VAL A 38 2.78 -0.92 1.56
C VAL A 38 3.19 -0.79 3.02
N ALA A 39 2.28 -0.38 3.90
CA ALA A 39 2.49 -0.43 5.34
C ALA A 39 1.76 -1.63 5.93
N VAL A 40 2.48 -2.53 6.59
CA VAL A 40 1.89 -3.53 7.49
C VAL A 40 1.92 -2.95 8.89
N ILE A 41 0.75 -2.75 9.46
CA ILE A 41 0.59 -2.21 10.80
C ILE A 41 0.63 -3.36 11.80
N MET A 42 1.27 -3.14 12.94
CA MET A 42 1.24 -4.03 14.08
C MET A 42 0.84 -3.23 15.32
N GLN A 43 0.07 -3.85 16.20
CA GLN A 43 -0.56 -3.23 17.34
C GLN A 43 0.05 -3.80 18.63
N ARG A 44 0.71 -2.97 19.45
CA ARG A 44 1.30 -3.40 20.74
C ARG A 44 0.26 -3.78 21.79
N TRP A 45 -1.00 -3.39 21.59
CA TRP A 45 -2.09 -3.80 22.45
C TRP A 45 -2.68 -5.16 22.07
N ASP A 46 -2.35 -5.67 20.88
CA ASP A 46 -2.72 -7.02 20.49
C ASP A 46 -1.55 -7.99 20.71
N ILE A 47 -1.77 -8.97 21.57
CA ILE A 47 -0.78 -10.00 21.86
C ILE A 47 -0.48 -10.87 20.64
N LEU A 48 -1.45 -11.03 19.72
CA LEU A 48 -1.25 -11.81 18.50
C LEU A 48 -0.27 -11.13 17.55
N ASP A 49 -0.29 -9.81 17.46
CA ASP A 49 0.68 -9.06 16.67
C ASP A 49 2.09 -9.17 17.25
N ILE A 50 2.22 -9.15 18.59
CA ILE A 50 3.52 -9.31 19.26
C ILE A 50 4.10 -10.70 18.98
N ILE A 51 3.29 -11.75 19.13
CA ILE A 51 3.73 -13.14 18.96
C ILE A 51 3.89 -13.50 17.48
N GLY A 52 2.98 -13.04 16.63
CA GLY A 52 2.89 -13.39 15.21
C GLY A 52 3.85 -12.61 14.32
N TYR A 53 4.35 -11.44 14.76
CA TYR A 53 5.22 -10.58 13.96
C TYR A 53 6.40 -11.29 13.25
N PRO A 54 7.16 -12.18 13.93
CA PRO A 54 8.28 -12.87 13.29
C PRO A 54 7.87 -13.75 12.11
N LEU A 55 6.62 -14.20 12.05
CA LEU A 55 6.10 -15.09 11.00
C LEU A 55 5.30 -14.32 9.94
N ILE A 56 4.50 -13.35 10.36
CA ILE A 56 3.60 -12.58 9.49
C ILE A 56 4.38 -11.72 8.50
N ILE A 57 5.43 -11.03 8.97
CA ILE A 57 6.19 -10.12 8.12
C ILE A 57 6.93 -10.84 6.98
N PRO A 58 7.70 -11.92 7.23
CA PRO A 58 8.31 -12.68 6.14
C PRO A 58 7.28 -13.24 5.14
N SER A 59 6.10 -13.65 5.64
CA SER A 59 5.01 -14.14 4.78
C SER A 59 4.53 -13.05 3.82
N TYR A 60 4.27 -11.83 4.31
CA TYR A 60 3.91 -10.71 3.44
C TYR A 60 5.04 -10.33 2.48
N GLN A 61 6.29 -10.32 2.93
CA GLN A 61 7.43 -10.06 2.05
C GLN A 61 7.50 -11.06 0.90
N LYS A 62 7.29 -12.35 1.18
CA LYS A 62 7.25 -13.40 0.17
C LYS A 62 6.10 -13.19 -0.82
N CYS A 63 4.88 -12.99 -0.34
CA CYS A 63 3.71 -12.77 -1.19
C CYS A 63 3.86 -11.53 -2.07
N LEU A 64 4.33 -10.40 -1.51
CA LEU A 64 4.56 -9.18 -2.28
C LEU A 64 5.66 -9.39 -3.33
N LYS A 65 6.71 -10.14 -3.00
CA LYS A 65 7.80 -10.45 -3.95
C LYS A 65 7.30 -11.27 -5.15
N GLU A 66 6.43 -12.23 -4.90
CA GLU A 66 5.77 -13.00 -5.96
C GLU A 66 4.88 -12.09 -6.82
N ALA A 67 4.10 -11.21 -6.18
CA ALA A 67 3.22 -10.26 -6.85
C ALA A 67 3.97 -9.24 -7.75
N GLU A 68 5.21 -8.84 -7.40
CA GLU A 68 6.04 -7.96 -8.26
C GLU A 68 6.23 -8.53 -9.68
N ARG A 69 6.28 -9.87 -9.80
CA ARG A 69 6.44 -10.55 -11.09
C ARG A 69 5.15 -10.50 -11.90
N TRP A 70 4.01 -10.66 -11.24
CA TRP A 70 2.71 -10.78 -11.92
C TRP A 70 2.18 -9.42 -12.37
N TYR A 71 2.40 -8.38 -11.57
CA TYR A 71 1.84 -7.05 -11.83
C TYR A 71 2.85 -6.06 -12.43
N GLY A 72 4.11 -6.44 -12.59
CA GLY A 72 5.13 -5.57 -13.17
C GLY A 72 5.49 -4.34 -12.32
N VAL A 73 5.19 -4.37 -11.02
CA VAL A 73 5.50 -3.30 -10.05
C VAL A 73 6.64 -3.69 -9.12
N LYS A 74 7.10 -2.75 -8.30
CA LYS A 74 7.91 -3.03 -7.11
C LYS A 74 7.11 -2.74 -5.86
N PHE A 75 7.25 -3.55 -4.82
CA PHE A 75 6.64 -3.28 -3.52
C PHE A 75 7.70 -2.83 -2.52
N GLN A 76 7.44 -1.73 -1.82
CA GLN A 76 8.25 -1.28 -0.69
C GLN A 76 7.45 -1.48 0.60
N LEU A 77 7.89 -2.43 1.42
CA LEU A 77 7.23 -2.77 2.66
C LEU A 77 7.73 -1.91 3.82
N TYR A 78 6.80 -1.27 4.54
CA TYR A 78 7.03 -0.56 5.79
C TYR A 78 6.38 -1.36 6.93
N LYS A 79 7.11 -1.49 8.04
CA LYS A 79 6.63 -2.16 9.25
C LYS A 79 6.28 -1.09 10.24
N PHE A 80 4.99 -0.93 10.51
CA PHE A 80 4.48 0.10 11.41
C PHE A 80 4.11 -0.50 12.76
N TRP A 81 4.33 0.26 13.83
CA TRP A 81 3.96 -0.12 15.18
C TRP A 81 3.19 0.99 15.88
N ASP A 82 2.02 0.63 16.40
CA ASP A 82 1.20 1.50 17.23
C ASP A 82 1.01 0.93 18.63
N SER A 83 0.88 1.84 19.60
CA SER A 83 0.57 1.57 21.02
C SER A 83 -0.58 2.47 21.47
N TRP A 84 -1.16 2.20 22.63
CA TRP A 84 -2.36 2.93 23.10
C TRP A 84 -2.27 4.46 23.03
N SER A 85 -1.09 5.05 23.21
CA SER A 85 -0.89 6.50 23.26
C SER A 85 -0.14 7.11 22.07
N ARG A 86 0.49 6.28 21.23
CA ARG A 86 1.35 6.75 20.13
C ARG A 86 1.70 5.65 19.16
N GLY A 87 2.15 6.02 17.97
CA GLY A 87 2.62 5.07 16.98
C GLY A 87 2.80 5.69 15.61
N ASP A 88 3.09 4.86 14.63
CA ASP A 88 3.38 5.32 13.28
C ASP A 88 2.14 5.90 12.60
N VAL A 89 1.01 5.21 12.71
CA VAL A 89 -0.27 5.67 12.18
C VAL A 89 -0.74 6.91 12.95
N GLN A 90 -0.76 6.84 14.29
CA GLN A 90 -1.14 7.96 15.14
C GLN A 90 -0.27 9.22 14.96
N ASN A 91 0.95 9.09 14.44
CA ASN A 91 1.83 10.23 14.14
C ASN A 91 1.76 10.71 12.68
N GLY A 92 0.79 10.21 11.91
CA GLY A 92 0.53 10.60 10.52
C GLY A 92 1.57 10.09 9.53
N ARG A 93 2.28 8.99 9.83
CA ARG A 93 3.33 8.48 8.92
C ARG A 93 2.78 7.94 7.61
N LEU A 94 1.50 7.55 7.55
CA LEU A 94 0.83 7.13 6.32
C LEU A 94 0.94 8.22 5.25
N GLU A 95 0.55 9.44 5.60
CA GLU A 95 0.61 10.60 4.71
C GLU A 95 2.05 11.09 4.50
N LYS A 96 2.84 11.22 5.56
CA LYS A 96 4.23 11.72 5.48
C LYS A 96 5.13 10.85 4.60
N LEU A 97 4.90 9.54 4.56
CA LEU A 97 5.68 8.62 3.71
C LEU A 97 5.02 8.38 2.34
N GLY A 98 3.81 8.91 2.12
CA GLY A 98 3.01 8.65 0.92
C GLY A 98 2.74 7.16 0.74
N ILE A 99 2.27 6.48 1.79
CA ILE A 99 1.88 5.08 1.73
C ILE A 99 0.71 4.93 0.74
N ASP A 100 0.75 3.91 -0.12
CA ASP A 100 -0.29 3.64 -1.10
C ASP A 100 -1.33 2.65 -0.56
N VAL A 101 -0.86 1.62 0.17
CA VAL A 101 -1.69 0.54 0.70
C VAL A 101 -1.34 0.25 2.15
N VAL A 102 -2.37 0.04 2.96
CA VAL A 102 -2.25 -0.44 4.34
C VAL A 102 -2.77 -1.86 4.44
N ILE A 103 -1.98 -2.72 5.09
CA ILE A 103 -2.41 -4.01 5.61
C ILE A 103 -2.56 -3.85 7.12
N ALA A 104 -3.81 -3.86 7.59
CA ALA A 104 -4.15 -3.64 8.99
C ALA A 104 -4.61 -4.96 9.63
N PRO A 105 -3.99 -5.38 10.75
CA PRO A 105 -4.29 -6.64 11.40
C PRO A 105 -5.63 -6.57 12.13
N GLY A 106 -6.18 -7.74 12.46
CA GLY A 106 -7.20 -7.80 13.50
C GLY A 106 -6.56 -7.62 14.86
N GLY A 107 -7.27 -7.04 15.83
CA GLY A 107 -6.76 -6.86 17.18
C GLY A 107 -7.70 -7.38 18.26
N PHE A 108 -7.18 -8.13 19.24
CA PHE A 108 -7.84 -8.22 20.55
C PHE A 108 -7.92 -6.81 21.16
N GLY A 109 -9.09 -6.46 21.71
CA GLY A 109 -9.31 -5.12 22.29
C GLY A 109 -9.72 -4.03 21.30
N GLY A 110 -10.09 -4.39 20.06
CA GLY A 110 -10.46 -3.41 19.02
C GLY A 110 -11.63 -2.48 19.37
N TRP A 111 -12.44 -2.80 20.40
CA TRP A 111 -13.48 -1.89 20.91
C TRP A 111 -12.91 -0.59 21.48
N HIS A 112 -11.68 -0.62 21.99
CA HIS A 112 -11.05 0.54 22.61
C HIS A 112 -9.86 1.09 21.82
N THR A 113 -9.63 0.64 20.58
CA THR A 113 -8.55 1.11 19.70
C THR A 113 -8.38 2.63 19.81
N PRO A 114 -7.15 3.18 19.86
CA PRO A 114 -6.96 4.63 20.01
C PRO A 114 -7.75 5.42 18.97
N GLU A 115 -8.46 6.46 19.40
CA GLU A 115 -9.29 7.28 18.51
C GLU A 115 -8.48 7.88 17.37
N LYS A 116 -7.33 8.46 17.70
CA LYS A 116 -6.38 9.00 16.72
C LYS A 116 -5.92 7.96 15.70
N TYR A 117 -5.75 6.70 16.10
CA TYR A 117 -5.41 5.62 15.16
C TYR A 117 -6.55 5.41 14.15
N ARG A 118 -7.79 5.29 14.66
CA ARG A 118 -8.98 5.09 13.81
C ARG A 118 -9.16 6.24 12.83
N ASP A 119 -9.01 7.48 13.29
CA ASP A 119 -9.21 8.67 12.47
C ASP A 119 -8.17 8.78 11.36
N GLU A 120 -6.90 8.45 11.65
CA GLU A 120 -5.84 8.41 10.65
C GLU A 120 -6.09 7.34 9.58
N ILE A 121 -6.59 6.16 9.98
CA ILE A 121 -6.99 5.10 9.03
C ILE A 121 -8.20 5.53 8.19
N LYS A 122 -9.26 6.05 8.80
CA LYS A 122 -10.46 6.54 8.09
C LYS A 122 -10.06 7.63 7.08
N ARG A 123 -9.26 8.61 7.51
CA ARG A 123 -8.78 9.69 6.63
C ARG A 123 -7.92 9.17 5.47
N PHE A 124 -7.07 8.18 5.73
CA PHE A 124 -6.26 7.54 4.69
C PHE A 124 -7.15 6.87 3.61
N VAL A 125 -8.17 6.12 4.04
CA VAL A 125 -9.13 5.47 3.14
C VAL A 125 -9.96 6.49 2.38
N GLU A 126 -10.45 7.54 3.05
CA GLU A 126 -11.23 8.61 2.43
C GLU A 126 -10.45 9.36 1.33
N LYS A 127 -9.13 9.47 1.49
CA LYS A 127 -8.23 10.04 0.47
C LYS A 127 -7.91 9.08 -0.69
N GLY A 128 -8.49 7.88 -0.71
CA GLY A 128 -8.30 6.88 -1.76
C GLY A 128 -7.15 5.90 -1.49
N GLY A 129 -6.62 5.84 -0.27
CA GLY A 129 -5.62 4.86 0.13
C GLY A 129 -6.17 3.44 0.09
N GLY A 130 -5.39 2.49 -0.45
CA GLY A 130 -5.80 1.08 -0.48
C GLY A 130 -5.77 0.47 0.91
N PHE A 131 -6.81 -0.24 1.31
CA PHE A 131 -6.90 -0.79 2.66
C PHE A 131 -7.30 -2.27 2.64
N TYR A 132 -6.44 -3.10 3.23
CA TYR A 132 -6.68 -4.51 3.47
C TYR A 132 -6.71 -4.75 4.98
N GLY A 133 -7.92 -4.73 5.55
CA GLY A 133 -8.14 -4.94 6.98
C GLY A 133 -8.52 -6.39 7.28
N ILE A 134 -7.95 -6.94 8.35
CA ILE A 134 -8.23 -8.29 8.85
C ILE A 134 -9.08 -8.16 10.12
N CYS A 135 -10.16 -8.94 10.25
CA CYS A 135 -11.01 -9.00 11.44
C CYS A 135 -11.40 -7.59 11.95
N GLY A 136 -10.98 -7.19 13.16
CA GLY A 136 -11.35 -5.91 13.78
C GLY A 136 -11.07 -4.68 12.94
N ASP A 137 -9.88 -4.54 12.36
CA ASP A 137 -9.53 -3.33 11.59
C ASP A 137 -10.25 -3.25 10.25
N SER A 138 -10.84 -4.35 9.74
CA SER A 138 -11.69 -4.30 8.54
C SER A 138 -12.86 -3.32 8.70
N THR A 139 -13.32 -3.11 9.93
CA THR A 139 -14.40 -2.16 10.25
C THR A 139 -13.97 -0.71 10.03
N PHE A 140 -12.73 -0.34 10.39
CA PHE A 140 -12.20 1.01 10.18
C PHE A 140 -12.03 1.32 8.69
N GLY A 141 -11.58 0.33 7.92
CA GLY A 141 -11.48 0.42 6.46
C GLY A 141 -12.82 0.54 5.75
N SER A 142 -13.86 -0.07 6.30
CA SER A 142 -15.21 -0.01 5.74
C SER A 142 -15.88 1.38 5.91
N MET A 143 -15.25 2.29 6.67
CA MET A 143 -15.76 3.62 7.05
C MET A 143 -17.09 3.62 7.83
N GLY A 144 -17.64 2.46 8.17
CA GLY A 144 -18.91 2.34 8.88
C GLY A 144 -20.10 2.94 8.12
N VAL A 145 -21.18 3.25 8.84
CA VAL A 145 -22.40 3.82 8.23
C VAL A 145 -22.38 5.35 8.33
N LYS A 146 -22.01 6.05 7.25
CA LYS A 146 -21.90 7.53 7.22
C LYS A 146 -23.22 8.30 7.40
N SER A 147 -24.36 7.66 7.13
CA SER A 147 -25.67 8.33 7.18
C SER A 147 -26.77 7.37 7.61
N LEU A 148 -26.66 6.80 8.81
CA LEU A 148 -27.70 5.92 9.34
C LEU A 148 -28.88 6.76 9.83
N PRO A 149 -30.08 6.69 9.19
CA PRO A 149 -31.23 7.42 9.69
C PRO A 149 -31.56 6.98 11.12
N LYS A 150 -31.93 7.93 11.98
CA LYS A 150 -32.15 7.69 13.42
C LYS A 150 -33.10 6.51 13.67
N THR A 151 -34.13 6.36 12.84
CA THR A 151 -35.10 5.25 12.87
C THR A 151 -34.43 3.89 12.73
N TYR A 152 -33.55 3.72 11.74
CA TYR A 152 -32.80 2.47 11.53
C TYR A 152 -31.73 2.26 12.59
N GLY A 153 -31.07 3.33 13.05
CA GLY A 153 -30.14 3.26 14.17
C GLY A 153 -30.78 2.72 15.44
N HIS A 154 -31.98 3.20 15.79
CA HIS A 154 -32.73 2.69 16.94
C HIS A 154 -33.16 1.22 16.74
N LEU A 155 -33.62 0.87 15.54
CA LEU A 155 -34.07 -0.48 15.22
C LEU A 155 -32.93 -1.51 15.26
N ILE A 156 -31.77 -1.18 14.68
CA ILE A 156 -30.57 -2.03 14.70
C ILE A 156 -30.08 -2.25 16.13
N LYS A 157 -29.99 -1.17 16.94
CA LYS A 157 -29.64 -1.26 18.36
C LYS A 157 -30.56 -2.22 19.13
N ARG A 158 -31.88 -2.11 18.89
CA ARG A 158 -32.90 -2.96 19.53
C ARG A 158 -32.83 -4.41 19.07
N LEU A 159 -32.60 -4.66 17.78
CA LEU A 159 -32.46 -6.01 17.23
C LEU A 159 -31.19 -6.72 17.72
N LEU A 160 -30.08 -5.98 17.84
CA LEU A 160 -28.79 -6.54 18.26
C LEU A 160 -28.58 -6.52 19.78
N GLY A 161 -29.48 -5.91 20.55
CA GLY A 161 -29.39 -5.84 22.00
C GLY A 161 -28.32 -4.88 22.54
N PHE A 162 -27.81 -3.96 21.71
CA PHE A 162 -26.77 -2.99 22.11
C PHE A 162 -27.36 -1.59 22.36
N LYS A 163 -26.83 -0.88 23.36
CA LYS A 163 -27.20 0.54 23.62
C LYS A 163 -26.67 1.48 22.54
N GLU A 164 -25.54 1.15 21.96
CA GLU A 164 -24.86 1.91 20.92
C GLU A 164 -24.35 0.95 19.84
N LEU A 165 -24.14 1.45 18.62
CA LEU A 165 -23.38 0.67 17.63
C LEU A 165 -21.96 0.52 18.20
N SER A 166 -21.30 -0.61 17.93
CA SER A 166 -19.92 -0.78 18.41
C SER A 166 -19.06 0.39 17.92
N PRO A 167 -18.02 0.81 18.67
CA PRO A 167 -17.12 1.92 18.26
C PRO A 167 -16.46 1.72 16.89
N MET A 168 -16.50 0.49 16.39
CA MET A 168 -16.06 0.06 15.07
C MET A 168 -17.02 0.45 13.92
N LEU A 169 -18.29 0.68 14.24
CA LEU A 169 -19.36 1.02 13.29
C LEU A 169 -19.81 2.49 13.41
N GLY A 170 -19.22 3.25 14.35
CA GLY A 170 -19.42 4.68 14.58
C GLY A 170 -18.28 5.55 14.05
#